data_AF-A0AAW9BFI3-F1
#
_entry.id   AF-A0AAW9BFI3-F1
#
_cell.length_a   1.000
_cell.length_b   1.000
_cell.length_c   1.000
_cell.angle_alpha   90.00
_cell.angle_beta   90.00
_cell.angle_gamma   90.00
#
_symmetry.space_group_name_H-M   'P 1'
#
loop_
_entity.id
_entity.type
_entity.pdbx_description
1 polymer ?
#
loop_
_entity_poly.entity_id
_entity_poly.type
_entity_poly.pdbx_seq_one_letter_code
_entity_poly.pdbx_strand_id
1 'polypeptide(L)'
;QARNFSSGIHRFGSWLGGGLAMLEHNVLKGKAKWNVRCEHPDHQSLILAENSDEILYPKPDGVLSFDRLSSVYLSNIFHEEDQPCHLQLASQRIPIEQNLALYAEPAQRYCPAGVYEIVEGAEQAELQINAANCIHCKTCDIKDPSQNITWTPPEGGGGPNYPNM
;
A
#
# COMPACT_ATOMS: atom_id res chain seq x y z
N GLN A 1 24.20 4.99 13.54
CA GLN A 1 23.19 3.91 13.55
C GLN A 1 21.84 4.56 13.79
N ALA A 2 20.89 4.45 12.85
CA ALA A 2 19.61 5.16 12.88
C ALA A 2 18.42 4.28 13.34
N ARG A 3 18.68 3.31 14.23
CA ARG A 3 17.71 2.24 14.56
C ARG A 3 16.38 2.76 15.12
N ASN A 4 16.40 3.86 15.88
CA ASN A 4 15.21 4.41 16.53
C ASN A 4 14.54 5.51 15.69
N PHE A 5 15.07 5.84 14.50
CA PHE A 5 14.58 6.97 13.71
C PHE A 5 13.12 6.78 13.29
N SER A 6 12.84 5.71 12.54
CA SER A 6 11.49 5.41 12.06
C SER A 6 10.53 5.16 13.21
N SER A 7 10.86 4.22 14.12
CA SER A 7 9.99 3.91 15.26
C SER A 7 9.79 5.09 16.22
N GLY A 8 10.75 6.00 16.32
CA GLY A 8 10.62 7.24 17.08
C GLY A 8 9.62 8.21 16.46
N ILE A 9 9.62 8.36 15.13
CA ILE A 9 8.63 9.18 14.41
C ILE A 9 7.24 8.55 14.50
N HIS A 10 7.10 7.24 14.31
CA HIS A 10 5.81 6.57 14.40
C HIS A 10 5.20 6.66 15.81
N ARG A 11 6.01 6.54 16.86
CA ARG A 11 5.51 6.52 18.25
C ARG A 11 5.33 7.90 18.86
N PHE A 12 6.23 8.84 18.57
CA PHE A 12 6.26 10.16 19.22
C PHE A 12 5.86 11.30 18.27
N GLY A 13 5.57 11.00 17.00
CA GLY A 13 5.30 11.98 15.96
C GLY A 13 6.56 12.64 15.41
N SER A 14 6.39 13.41 14.33
CA SER A 14 7.52 13.99 13.58
C SER A 14 8.40 14.93 14.41
N TRP A 15 7.81 15.71 15.32
CA TRP A 15 8.53 16.68 16.14
C TRP A 15 9.39 16.02 17.23
N LEU A 16 8.78 15.20 18.09
CA LEU A 16 9.51 14.53 19.17
C LEU A 16 10.40 13.41 18.66
N GLY A 17 9.93 12.65 17.66
CA GLY A 17 10.74 11.63 16.98
C GLY A 17 11.94 12.24 16.27
N GLY A 18 11.76 13.37 15.59
CA GLY A 18 12.85 14.14 14.98
C GLY A 18 13.83 14.69 16.01
N GLY A 19 13.34 15.23 17.13
CA GLY A 19 14.17 15.69 18.24
C GLY A 19 14.99 14.56 18.87
N LEU A 20 14.38 13.38 19.07
CA LEU A 20 15.06 12.18 19.54
C LEU A 20 16.15 11.75 18.56
N ALA A 21 15.84 11.72 17.26
CA ALA A 21 16.81 11.39 16.22
C ALA A 21 17.99 12.36 16.21
N MET A 22 17.74 13.66 16.32
CA MET A 22 18.77 14.69 16.41
C MET A 22 19.66 14.48 17.63
N LEU A 23 19.09 14.23 18.80
CA LEU A 23 19.82 13.94 20.03
C LEU A 23 20.71 12.69 19.86
N GLU A 24 20.14 11.60 19.34
CA GLU A 24 20.85 10.34 19.14
C GLU A 24 22.02 10.47 18.15
N HIS A 25 21.82 11.18 17.04
CA HIS A 25 22.84 11.30 15.99
C HIS A 25 23.89 12.36 16.31
N ASN A 26 23.46 13.54 16.78
CA ASN A 26 24.37 14.68 16.93
C ASN A 26 25.06 14.71 18.29
N VAL A 27 24.37 14.32 19.37
CA VAL A 27 24.91 14.38 20.74
C VAL A 27 25.50 13.02 21.13
N LEU A 28 24.71 11.95 20.99
CA LEU A 28 25.10 10.61 21.43
C LEU A 28 25.91 9.85 20.39
N LYS A 29 26.10 10.41 19.19
CA LYS A 29 26.87 9.83 18.07
C LYS A 29 26.46 8.38 17.78
N GLY A 30 25.17 8.08 17.88
CA GLY A 30 24.58 6.75 17.64
C GLY A 30 24.77 5.73 18.77
N LYS A 31 25.24 6.14 19.97
CA LYS A 31 25.46 5.25 21.12
C LYS A 31 24.28 5.23 22.11
N ALA A 32 23.06 5.43 21.64
CA ALA A 32 21.87 5.38 22.46
C ALA A 32 21.72 3.99 23.13
N LYS A 33 21.38 3.95 24.42
CA LYS A 33 21.20 2.70 25.18
C LYS A 33 19.78 2.13 25.11
N TRP A 34 18.82 2.90 24.62
CA TRP A 34 17.42 2.50 24.48
C TRP A 34 17.09 2.05 23.05
N ASN A 35 16.02 1.25 22.94
CA ASN A 35 15.51 0.72 21.68
C ASN A 35 14.02 1.02 21.57
N VAL A 36 13.63 1.82 20.59
CA VAL A 36 12.23 2.15 20.30
C VAL A 36 11.74 1.19 19.22
N ARG A 37 10.61 0.53 19.45
CA ARG A 37 10.01 -0.43 18.51
C ARG A 37 8.58 -0.03 18.18
N CYS A 38 8.15 -0.38 16.98
CA CYS A 38 6.73 -0.41 16.62
C CYS A 38 6.16 -1.75 17.11
N GLU A 39 5.04 -1.72 17.85
CA GLU A 39 4.48 -2.90 18.50
C GLU A 39 3.50 -3.67 17.59
N HIS A 40 2.90 -2.98 16.62
CA HIS A 40 1.88 -3.55 15.74
C HIS A 40 2.37 -3.60 14.28
N PRO A 41 1.98 -4.64 13.51
CA PRO A 41 2.21 -4.71 12.08
C PRO A 41 1.34 -3.71 11.32
N ASP A 42 1.79 -3.33 10.11
CA ASP A 42 1.17 -2.24 9.35
C ASP A 42 -0.30 -2.50 8.99
N HIS A 43 -0.70 -3.74 8.69
CA HIS A 43 -2.09 -4.08 8.37
C HIS A 43 -3.07 -3.84 9.54
N GLN A 44 -2.59 -3.86 10.79
CA GLN A 44 -3.42 -3.63 11.98
C GLN A 44 -3.56 -2.15 12.35
N SER A 45 -2.88 -1.25 11.63
CA SER A 45 -2.88 0.18 11.93
C SER A 45 -4.01 0.97 11.25
N LEU A 46 -4.88 0.31 10.47
CA LEU A 46 -6.03 0.97 9.87
C LEU A 46 -7.11 1.22 10.92
N ILE A 47 -7.72 2.40 10.83
CA ILE A 47 -8.91 2.76 11.59
C ILE A 47 -10.15 2.51 10.73
N LEU A 48 -11.28 2.24 11.38
CA LEU A 48 -12.55 2.03 10.67
C LEU A 48 -12.94 3.27 9.88
N ALA A 49 -13.56 3.07 8.71
CA ALA A 49 -13.97 4.15 7.82
C ALA A 49 -14.96 5.11 8.51
N GLU A 50 -15.86 4.60 9.35
CA GLU A 50 -16.80 5.42 10.14
C GLU A 50 -16.12 6.37 11.14
N ASN A 51 -14.90 6.05 11.57
CA ASN A 51 -14.11 6.84 12.52
C ASN A 51 -13.04 7.69 11.81
N SER A 52 -13.11 7.80 10.49
CA SER A 52 -12.15 8.51 9.65
C SER A 52 -12.83 9.63 8.87
N ASP A 53 -12.14 10.76 8.72
CA ASP A 53 -12.57 11.81 7.81
C ASP A 53 -12.17 11.47 6.37
N GLU A 54 -13.07 11.68 5.42
CA GLU A 54 -12.77 11.51 4.00
C GLU A 54 -11.79 12.60 3.52
N ILE A 55 -10.72 12.18 2.85
CA ILE A 55 -9.76 13.09 2.24
C ILE A 55 -10.16 13.35 0.79
N LEU A 56 -10.55 14.59 0.49
CA LEU A 56 -10.87 15.03 -0.86
C LEU A 56 -9.59 15.43 -1.61
N TYR A 57 -9.10 14.53 -2.47
CA TYR A 57 -7.96 14.83 -3.35
C TYR A 57 -8.40 15.67 -4.56
N PRO A 58 -7.63 16.71 -4.94
CA PRO A 58 -7.91 17.45 -6.16
C PRO A 58 -7.73 16.56 -7.38
N LYS A 59 -8.51 16.84 -8.44
CA LYS A 59 -8.35 16.16 -9.72
C LYS A 59 -6.97 16.49 -10.33
N PRO A 60 -6.34 15.54 -11.05
CA PRO A 60 -5.07 15.80 -11.71
C PRO A 60 -5.21 16.88 -12.78
N ASP A 61 -4.18 17.73 -12.89
CA ASP A 61 -4.11 18.85 -13.84
C ASP A 61 -3.44 18.49 -15.17
N GLY A 62 -2.80 17.31 -15.27
CA GLY A 62 -2.08 16.84 -16.45
C GLY A 62 -0.73 17.54 -16.68
N VAL A 63 -0.25 18.36 -15.74
CA VAL A 63 1.02 19.10 -15.84
C VAL A 63 1.94 18.78 -14.68
N LEU A 64 1.47 18.96 -13.44
CA LEU A 64 2.20 18.63 -12.22
C LEU A 64 1.66 17.36 -11.55
N SER A 65 0.41 17.04 -11.83
CA SER A 65 -0.34 15.93 -11.25
C SER A 65 -1.05 15.15 -12.35
N PHE A 66 -0.98 13.82 -12.27
CA PHE A 66 -1.46 12.94 -13.32
C PHE A 66 -2.39 11.89 -12.72
N ASP A 67 -3.24 11.31 -13.55
CA ASP A 67 -4.02 10.17 -13.14
C ASP A 67 -3.12 8.92 -12.98
N ARG A 68 -3.65 7.95 -12.25
CA ARG A 68 -2.94 6.71 -11.92
C ARG A 68 -2.62 5.88 -13.16
N LEU A 69 -3.52 5.80 -14.15
CA LEU A 69 -3.33 4.95 -15.33
C LEU A 69 -2.24 5.51 -16.25
N SER A 70 -2.22 6.82 -16.46
CA SER A 70 -1.11 7.48 -17.17
C SER A 70 0.24 7.21 -16.49
N SER A 71 0.27 7.17 -15.15
CA SER A 71 1.48 6.85 -14.39
C SER A 71 1.91 5.39 -14.54
N VAL A 72 0.96 4.44 -14.53
CA VAL A 72 1.21 3.02 -14.79
C VAL A 72 1.70 2.79 -16.20
N TYR A 73 1.15 3.48 -17.20
CA TYR A 73 1.63 3.39 -18.57
C TYR A 73 3.12 3.73 -18.71
N LEU A 74 3.58 4.77 -18.02
CA LEU A 74 5.00 5.17 -18.01
C LEU A 74 5.93 4.16 -17.33
N SER A 75 5.39 3.24 -16.52
CA SER A 75 6.19 2.13 -15.97
C SER A 75 6.56 1.07 -17.01
N ASN A 76 6.04 1.19 -18.24
CA ASN A 76 6.22 0.23 -19.33
C ASN A 76 5.97 -1.21 -18.87
N ILE A 77 4.91 -1.37 -18.05
CA ILE A 77 4.51 -2.64 -17.46
C ILE A 77 3.97 -3.58 -18.53
N PHE A 78 4.34 -4.85 -18.41
CA PHE A 78 3.82 -5.90 -19.27
C PHE A 78 3.56 -7.16 -18.47
N HIS A 79 2.43 -7.80 -18.73
CA HIS A 79 2.10 -9.13 -18.26
C HIS A 79 1.45 -9.86 -19.44
N GLU A 80 1.77 -11.14 -19.62
CA GLU A 80 1.02 -12.01 -20.51
C GLU A 80 -0.44 -12.11 -20.00
N GLU A 81 -1.43 -12.07 -20.91
CA GLU A 81 -2.85 -11.91 -20.57
C GLU A 81 -3.53 -13.21 -20.10
N ASP A 82 -3.07 -14.36 -20.57
CA ASP A 82 -3.63 -15.70 -20.25
C ASP A 82 -2.91 -16.37 -19.05
N GLN A 83 -1.99 -15.65 -18.39
CA GLN A 83 -1.30 -16.15 -17.22
C GLN A 83 -2.23 -16.13 -15.98
N PRO A 84 -2.05 -17.07 -15.03
CA PRO A 84 -2.82 -17.07 -13.80
C PRO A 84 -2.56 -15.79 -12.99
N CYS A 85 -3.62 -15.24 -12.39
CA CYS A 85 -3.52 -14.08 -11.51
C CYS A 85 -2.53 -14.37 -10.37
N HIS A 86 -1.53 -13.52 -10.20
CA HIS A 86 -0.48 -13.70 -9.19
C HIS A 86 -0.82 -13.01 -7.84
N LEU A 87 -2.06 -12.53 -7.72
CA LEU A 87 -2.62 -11.88 -6.53
C LEU A 87 -3.75 -12.77 -6.01
N GLN A 88 -3.38 -13.68 -5.11
CA GLN A 88 -4.26 -14.74 -4.65
C GLN A 88 -5.09 -14.26 -3.46
N LEU A 89 -6.41 -14.47 -3.50
CA LEU A 89 -7.29 -14.21 -2.38
C LEU A 89 -7.52 -15.51 -1.61
N ALA A 90 -7.34 -15.50 -0.28
CA ALA A 90 -7.73 -16.62 0.57
C ALA A 90 -9.26 -16.82 0.59
N SER A 91 -10.02 -15.73 0.46
CA SER A 91 -11.47 -15.72 0.33
C SER A 91 -11.95 -14.58 -0.55
N GLN A 92 -12.81 -14.89 -1.53
CA GLN A 92 -13.44 -13.90 -2.40
C GLN A 92 -14.51 -13.04 -1.69
N ARG A 93 -14.95 -13.46 -0.49
CA ARG A 93 -16.01 -12.75 0.26
C ARG A 93 -15.47 -11.60 1.12
N ILE A 94 -14.25 -11.73 1.62
CA ILE A 94 -13.62 -10.77 2.54
C ILE A 94 -13.56 -9.35 1.98
N PRO A 95 -13.20 -9.12 0.69
CA PRO A 95 -13.19 -7.77 0.11
C PRO A 95 -14.52 -7.03 0.28
N ILE A 96 -15.64 -7.73 0.14
CA ILE A 96 -16.98 -7.13 0.20
C ILE A 96 -17.51 -7.12 1.64
N GLU A 97 -17.51 -8.28 2.29
CA GLU A 97 -18.13 -8.45 3.61
C GLU A 97 -17.36 -7.75 4.74
N GLN A 98 -16.05 -7.54 4.58
CA GLN A 98 -15.19 -6.97 5.63
C GLN A 98 -14.48 -5.71 5.16
N ASN A 99 -13.67 -5.78 4.10
CA ASN A 99 -12.79 -4.68 3.74
C ASN A 99 -13.59 -3.46 3.21
N LEU A 100 -14.57 -3.68 2.33
CA LEU A 100 -15.50 -2.64 1.87
C LEU A 100 -16.38 -2.13 3.01
N ALA A 101 -16.97 -3.03 3.79
CA ALA A 101 -17.89 -2.67 4.86
C ALA A 101 -17.23 -1.87 6.01
N LEU A 102 -16.02 -2.25 6.43
CA LEU A 102 -15.35 -1.67 7.61
C LEU A 102 -14.33 -0.58 7.26
N TYR A 103 -13.65 -0.71 6.12
CA TYR A 103 -12.50 0.12 5.73
C TYR A 103 -12.69 0.82 4.38
N ALA A 104 -13.90 0.78 3.80
CA ALA A 104 -14.20 1.32 2.48
C ALA A 104 -13.24 0.83 1.38
N GLU A 105 -12.89 -0.47 1.44
CA GLU A 105 -11.98 -1.21 0.56
C GLU A 105 -10.68 -0.44 0.27
N PRO A 106 -9.70 -0.49 1.19
CA PRO A 106 -8.52 0.35 1.12
C PRO A 106 -7.60 -0.02 -0.06
N ALA A 107 -7.73 -1.22 -0.65
CA ALA A 107 -6.92 -1.64 -1.79
C ALA A 107 -7.10 -0.74 -3.03
N GLN A 108 -8.29 -0.15 -3.17
CA GLN A 108 -8.56 0.82 -4.23
C GLN A 108 -7.71 2.09 -4.12
N ARG A 109 -7.18 2.39 -2.92
CA ARG A 109 -6.42 3.61 -2.61
C ARG A 109 -4.93 3.34 -2.40
N TYR A 110 -4.55 2.36 -1.59
CA TYR A 110 -3.13 2.09 -1.33
C TYR A 110 -2.42 1.44 -2.53
N CYS A 111 -3.16 0.81 -3.45
CA CYS A 111 -2.57 0.23 -4.63
C CYS A 111 -2.09 1.34 -5.57
N PRO A 112 -0.77 1.45 -5.81
CA PRO A 112 -0.23 2.52 -6.64
C PRO A 112 -0.60 2.36 -8.13
N ALA A 113 -1.09 1.18 -8.54
CA ALA A 113 -1.30 0.84 -9.93
C ALA A 113 -2.76 0.56 -10.32
N GLY A 114 -3.71 0.74 -9.40
CA GLY A 114 -5.13 0.54 -9.71
C GLY A 114 -5.49 -0.88 -10.10
N VAL A 115 -4.84 -1.85 -9.45
CA VAL A 115 -5.08 -3.28 -9.67
C VAL A 115 -6.44 -3.71 -9.11
N TYR A 116 -6.90 -3.08 -8.03
CA TYR A 116 -8.12 -3.45 -7.34
C TYR A 116 -9.20 -2.41 -7.56
N GLU A 117 -10.38 -2.85 -7.97
CA GLU A 117 -11.56 -2.02 -8.12
C GLU A 117 -12.80 -2.77 -7.65
N ILE A 118 -13.74 -2.06 -7.02
CA ILE A 118 -15.06 -2.62 -6.72
C ILE A 118 -15.97 -2.35 -7.91
N VAL A 119 -16.50 -3.41 -8.51
CA VAL A 119 -17.47 -3.32 -9.60
C VAL A 119 -18.85 -3.76 -9.10
N GLU A 120 -19.89 -3.11 -9.59
CA GLU A 120 -21.27 -3.52 -9.33
C GLU A 120 -21.60 -4.71 -10.23
N GLY A 121 -21.63 -5.91 -9.66
CA GLY A 121 -22.06 -7.13 -10.35
C GLY A 121 -23.57 -7.22 -10.49
N ALA A 122 -24.06 -8.28 -11.16
CA ALA A 122 -25.47 -8.48 -11.44
C ALA A 122 -26.36 -8.66 -10.18
N GLU A 123 -25.79 -9.21 -9.10
CA GLU A 123 -26.51 -9.45 -7.83
C GLU A 123 -25.88 -8.75 -6.63
N GLN A 124 -24.56 -8.53 -6.65
CA GLN A 124 -23.81 -7.88 -5.58
C GLN A 124 -22.52 -7.26 -6.10
N ALA A 125 -21.95 -6.32 -5.35
CA ALA A 125 -20.62 -5.79 -5.62
C ALA A 125 -19.56 -6.90 -5.51
N GLU A 126 -18.55 -6.85 -6.37
CA GLU A 126 -17.42 -7.78 -6.37
C GLU A 126 -16.09 -7.04 -6.54
N LEU A 127 -15.00 -7.68 -6.08
CA LEU A 127 -13.65 -7.15 -6.25
C LEU A 127 -13.08 -7.67 -7.57
N GLN A 128 -12.87 -6.77 -8.52
CA GLN A 128 -12.17 -7.04 -9.77
C GLN A 128 -10.66 -6.82 -9.58
N ILE A 129 -9.85 -7.78 -10.04
CA ILE A 129 -8.39 -7.74 -9.96
C ILE A 129 -7.79 -7.63 -11.36
N ASN A 130 -7.34 -6.42 -11.71
CA ASN A 130 -6.64 -6.10 -12.96
C ASN A 130 -5.14 -6.39 -12.82
N ALA A 131 -4.78 -7.67 -12.68
CA ALA A 131 -3.42 -8.11 -12.36
C ALA A 131 -2.36 -7.65 -13.38
N ALA A 132 -2.74 -7.39 -14.63
CA ALA A 132 -1.86 -6.86 -15.66
C ALA A 132 -1.22 -5.51 -15.29
N ASN A 133 -1.87 -4.72 -14.43
CA ASN A 133 -1.35 -3.44 -13.95
C ASN A 133 -0.37 -3.58 -12.77
N CYS A 134 -0.13 -4.77 -12.24
CA CYS A 134 0.63 -4.94 -10.99
C CYS A 134 2.12 -4.58 -11.12
N ILE A 135 2.58 -3.50 -10.46
CA ILE A 135 3.99 -3.08 -10.47
C ILE A 135 4.87 -3.77 -9.41
N HIS A 136 4.39 -4.86 -8.82
CA HIS A 136 5.13 -5.72 -7.86
C HIS A 136 5.62 -5.01 -6.58
N CYS A 137 4.98 -3.90 -6.18
CA CYS A 137 5.34 -3.14 -4.97
C CYS A 137 5.11 -3.87 -3.64
N LYS A 138 4.31 -4.95 -3.63
CA LYS A 138 3.91 -5.75 -2.46
C LYS A 138 3.07 -5.03 -1.40
N THR A 139 2.64 -3.79 -1.64
CA THR A 139 1.82 -3.04 -0.68
C THR A 139 0.53 -3.77 -0.32
N CYS A 140 -0.13 -4.43 -1.27
CA CYS A 140 -1.37 -5.18 -1.00
C CYS A 140 -1.18 -6.36 -0.04
N ASP A 141 -0.08 -7.10 -0.19
CA ASP A 141 0.31 -8.21 0.69
C ASP A 141 0.59 -7.72 2.13
N ILE A 142 1.17 -6.52 2.25
CA ILE A 142 1.57 -5.93 3.55
C ILE A 142 0.41 -5.21 4.25
N LYS A 143 -0.45 -4.50 3.51
CA LYS A 143 -1.36 -3.50 4.06
C LYS A 143 -2.83 -3.92 4.12
N ASP A 144 -3.20 -5.02 3.48
CA ASP A 144 -4.56 -5.56 3.56
C ASP A 144 -4.93 -5.86 5.03
N PRO A 145 -5.94 -5.17 5.62
CA PRO A 145 -6.30 -5.32 7.02
C PRO A 145 -6.62 -6.77 7.40
N SER A 146 -7.17 -7.52 6.45
CA SER A 146 -7.59 -8.90 6.65
C SER A 146 -6.53 -9.94 6.30
N GLN A 147 -5.37 -9.51 5.77
CA GLN A 147 -4.29 -10.39 5.28
C GLN A 147 -4.82 -11.50 4.34
N ASN A 148 -5.77 -11.12 3.48
CA ASN A 148 -6.47 -11.99 2.54
C ASN A 148 -5.73 -12.10 1.20
N ILE A 149 -4.99 -11.05 0.81
CA ILE A 149 -4.21 -11.01 -0.43
C ILE A 149 -2.82 -11.61 -0.18
N THR A 150 -2.43 -12.61 -0.96
CA THR A 150 -1.05 -13.11 -1.04
C THR A 150 -0.48 -12.79 -2.41
N TRP A 151 0.67 -12.10 -2.45
CA TRP A 151 1.40 -11.88 -3.69
C TRP A 151 2.31 -13.08 -3.98
N THR A 152 2.22 -13.63 -5.18
CA THR A 152 3.17 -14.62 -5.70
C THR A 152 3.89 -14.05 -6.93
N PRO A 153 5.09 -14.52 -7.27
CA PRO A 153 5.73 -14.14 -8.52
C PRO A 153 4.85 -14.55 -9.72
N PRO A 154 4.59 -13.63 -10.69
CA PRO A 154 4.01 -13.99 -11.98
C PRO A 154 5.01 -14.74 -12.86
N GLU A 155 4.60 -15.07 -14.09
CA GLU A 155 5.51 -15.62 -15.08
C GLU A 155 6.72 -14.71 -15.35
N GLY A 156 7.87 -15.33 -15.62
CA GLY A 156 9.12 -14.61 -15.81
C GLY A 156 9.06 -13.65 -17.01
N GLY A 157 9.53 -12.43 -16.81
CA GLY A 157 9.48 -11.36 -17.81
C GLY A 157 8.25 -10.47 -17.71
N GLY A 158 7.26 -10.82 -16.87
CA GLY A 158 6.17 -9.92 -16.48
C GLY A 158 6.58 -8.92 -15.39
N GLY A 159 5.91 -7.78 -15.33
CA GLY A 159 6.14 -6.71 -14.37
C GLY A 159 6.51 -5.36 -15.01
N PRO A 160 6.88 -4.38 -14.17
CA PRO A 160 7.32 -3.08 -14.66
C PRO A 160 8.68 -3.15 -15.35
N ASN A 161 8.89 -2.32 -16.36
CA ASN A 161 10.16 -2.19 -17.06
C ASN A 161 10.77 -0.81 -16.81
N TYR A 162 11.66 -0.76 -15.82
CA TYR A 162 12.32 0.45 -15.34
C TYR A 162 13.78 0.50 -15.83
N PRO A 163 14.08 1.14 -16.97
CA PRO A 163 15.44 1.10 -17.54
C PRO A 163 16.47 1.88 -16.71
N ASN A 164 16.04 2.90 -15.95
CA ASN A 164 16.94 3.82 -15.24
C ASN A 164 16.35 4.32 -13.91
N MET A 165 15.48 3.53 -13.28
CA MET A 165 14.84 3.89 -11.99
C MET A 165 15.58 3.28 -10.81
#